data_AF-A0A847XNY1-F1
#
_entry.id   AF-A0A847XNY1-F1
#
_cell.length_a   1.000
_cell.length_b   1.000
_cell.length_c   1.000
_cell.angle_alpha   90.00
_cell.angle_beta   90.00
_cell.angle_gamma   90.00
#
_symmetry.space_group_name_H-M   'P 1'
#
loop_
_entity.id
_entity.type
_entity.pdbx_description
1 polymer ?
#
loop_
_entity_poly.entity_id
_entity_poly.type
_entity_poly.pdbx_seq_one_letter_code
_entity_poly.pdbx_strand_id
1 'polypeptide(L)'
;MRSFSPWLLLKLFYPKAVFRIETSEKILYLTFDDGPDPVSTTLILDMLEQKGAKAIFFCSGRKAEMYPELIKMIKQHGHVVGNHCYNHL
;
A
#
# COMPACT_ATOMS: atom_id res chain seq x y z
N MET A 1 7.35 -11.23 26.36
CA MET A 1 8.40 -12.06 25.71
C MET A 1 8.54 -11.61 24.27
N ARG A 2 9.63 -10.91 23.92
CA ARG A 2 9.99 -10.59 22.53
C ARG A 2 10.77 -11.79 21.98
N SER A 3 10.06 -12.86 21.64
CA SER A 3 10.66 -14.09 21.14
C SER A 3 10.54 -14.10 19.62
N PHE A 4 11.70 -14.12 18.98
CA PHE A 4 11.94 -14.18 17.53
C PHE A 4 11.39 -13.03 16.68
N SER A 5 12.36 -12.36 16.07
CA SER A 5 12.31 -11.32 15.05
C SER A 5 12.24 -11.76 13.58
N PRO A 6 11.17 -12.26 12.93
CA PRO A 6 11.29 -12.69 11.52
C PRO A 6 11.87 -11.59 10.61
N TRP A 7 11.53 -10.33 10.92
CA TRP A 7 12.05 -9.15 10.22
C TRP A 7 13.53 -8.88 10.46
N LEU A 8 14.16 -9.39 11.52
CA LEU A 8 15.60 -9.25 11.73
C LEU A 8 16.39 -9.99 10.63
N LEU A 9 15.95 -11.20 10.27
CA LEU A 9 16.55 -11.96 9.18
C LEU A 9 16.28 -11.28 7.83
N LEU A 10 15.05 -10.79 7.60
CA LEU A 10 14.73 -10.05 6.38
C LEU A 10 15.55 -8.77 6.22
N LYS A 11 15.84 -8.05 7.32
CA LYS A 11 16.71 -6.87 7.30
C LYS A 11 18.14 -7.19 6.88
N LEU A 12 18.63 -8.42 7.09
CA LEU A 12 19.95 -8.82 6.61
C LEU A 12 19.99 -8.91 5.08
N PHE A 13 18.95 -9.47 4.46
CA PHE A 13 18.85 -9.61 3.01
C PHE A 13 18.36 -8.33 2.31
N TYR A 14 17.55 -7.51 3.00
CA TYR A 14 16.94 -6.29 2.47
C TYR A 14 17.20 -5.09 3.40
N PRO A 15 18.46 -4.63 3.55
CA PRO A 15 18.82 -3.60 4.54
C PRO A 15 18.17 -2.24 4.27
N LYS A 16 17.71 -1.99 3.03
CA LYS A 16 17.00 -0.76 2.64
C LYS A 16 15.47 -0.88 2.76
N ALA A 17 14.93 -2.06 3.01
CA ALA A 17 13.50 -2.26 3.11
C ALA A 17 12.97 -1.78 4.48
N VAL A 18 11.85 -1.07 4.45
CA VAL A 18 11.17 -0.58 5.64
C VAL A 18 9.98 -1.49 5.93
N PHE A 19 10.14 -2.38 6.91
CA PHE A 19 9.05 -3.26 7.36
C PHE A 19 8.26 -2.66 8.55
N ARG A 20 8.89 -1.75 9.29
CA ARG A 20 8.30 -1.07 10.44
C ARG A 20 9.03 0.24 10.67
N ILE A 21 8.25 1.29 10.96
CA ILE A 21 8.76 2.58 11.40
C ILE A 21 8.72 2.58 12.94
N GLU A 22 9.85 2.92 13.57
CA GLU A 22 9.90 3.08 15.01
C GLU A 22 9.22 4.39 15.41
N THR A 23 8.22 4.29 16.28
CA THR A 23 7.48 5.44 16.81
C THR A 23 6.92 5.11 18.19
N SER A 24 6.77 6.12 19.04
CA SER A 24 6.05 6.05 20.32
C SER A 24 4.54 6.27 20.16
N GLU A 25 4.10 6.73 18.99
CA GLU A 25 2.69 7.01 18.70
C GLU A 25 1.94 5.74 18.29
N LYS A 26 0.63 5.71 18.54
CA LYS A 26 -0.26 4.60 18.14
C LYS A 26 -0.69 4.76 16.68
N ILE A 27 0.24 4.51 15.76
CA ILE A 27 0.04 4.67 14.31
C ILE A 27 0.05 3.31 13.61
N LEU A 28 -0.81 3.17 12.60
CA LEU A 28 -0.83 2.05 11.67
C LEU A 28 -0.79 2.57 10.23
N TYR A 29 0.02 1.94 9.39
CA TYR A 29 0.06 2.23 7.95
C TYR A 29 -0.65 1.10 7.20
N LEU A 30 -1.72 1.44 6.49
CA LEU A 30 -2.45 0.51 5.63
C LEU A 30 -1.92 0.58 4.21
N THR A 31 -1.60 -0.57 3.64
CA THR A 31 -1.11 -0.71 2.28
C THR A 31 -1.89 -1.80 1.54
N PHE A 32 -2.12 -1.60 0.25
CA PHE A 32 -2.79 -2.55 -0.64
C PHE A 32 -1.94 -2.76 -1.89
N ASP A 33 -1.67 -4.00 -2.23
CA ASP A 33 -0.86 -4.37 -3.41
C ASP A 33 -1.77 -4.79 -4.58
N ASP A 34 -1.18 -5.00 -5.75
CA ASP A 34 -1.83 -5.54 -6.98
C ASP A 34 -2.93 -4.72 -7.64
N GLY A 35 -3.25 -3.54 -7.11
CA GLY A 35 -4.21 -2.62 -7.74
C GLY A 35 -3.67 -1.93 -9.02
N PRO A 36 -4.44 -1.00 -9.61
CA PRO A 36 -5.84 -0.75 -9.32
C PRO A 36 -6.73 -1.84 -9.94
N ASP A 37 -7.84 -2.14 -9.28
CA ASP A 37 -8.87 -3.07 -9.73
C ASP A 37 -10.25 -2.38 -9.58
N PRO A 38 -11.09 -2.34 -10.63
CA PRO A 38 -12.32 -1.54 -10.63
C PRO A 38 -13.30 -1.85 -9.51
N VAL A 39 -13.35 -3.11 -9.03
CA VAL A 39 -14.29 -3.52 -8.00
C VAL A 39 -13.69 -3.31 -6.62
N SER A 40 -12.54 -3.90 -6.35
CA SER A 40 -11.95 -3.86 -5.01
C SER A 40 -11.41 -2.48 -4.65
N THR A 41 -10.79 -1.76 -5.60
CA THR A 41 -10.22 -0.43 -5.32
C THR A 41 -11.33 0.56 -4.95
N THR A 42 -12.45 0.58 -5.67
CA THR A 42 -13.57 1.48 -5.36
C THR A 42 -14.19 1.17 -4.00
N LEU A 43 -14.45 -0.11 -3.71
CA LEU A 43 -14.96 -0.54 -2.40
C LEU A 43 -14.02 -0.18 -1.24
N ILE A 44 -12.71 -0.32 -1.44
CA ILE A 44 -11.72 0.06 -0.43
C ILE A 44 -11.70 1.57 -0.23
N LEU A 45 -11.75 2.38 -1.30
CA LEU A 45 -11.79 3.84 -1.21
C LEU A 45 -13.02 4.31 -0.43
N ASP A 46 -14.20 3.77 -0.73
CA ASP A 46 -15.44 4.09 -0.01
C ASP A 46 -15.32 3.76 1.49
N MET A 47 -14.77 2.59 1.82
CA MET A 47 -14.57 2.17 3.21
C MET A 47 -13.56 3.04 3.94
N LEU A 48 -12.45 3.43 3.30
CA LEU A 48 -11.46 4.32 3.88
C LEU A 48 -12.05 5.71 4.13
N GLU A 49 -12.84 6.24 3.19
CA GLU A 49 -13.54 7.52 3.34
C GLU A 49 -14.52 7.50 4.51
N GLN A 50 -15.35 6.46 4.62
CA GLN A 50 -16.27 6.29 5.76
C GLN A 50 -15.57 6.22 7.12
N LYS A 51 -14.32 5.74 7.15
CA LYS A 51 -13.51 5.65 8.37
C LYS A 51 -12.59 6.85 8.58
N GLY A 52 -12.59 7.83 7.67
CA GLY A 52 -11.66 8.97 7.71
C GLY A 52 -10.19 8.53 7.63
N ALA A 53 -9.91 7.37 7.04
CA ALA A 53 -8.58 6.76 7.00
C ALA A 53 -7.88 7.02 5.65
N LYS A 54 -6.56 6.96 5.65
CA LYS A 54 -5.71 7.04 4.45
C LYS A 54 -4.85 5.78 4.33
N ALA A 55 -4.39 5.51 3.10
CA ALA A 55 -3.68 4.29 2.75
C ALA A 55 -2.72 4.54 1.58
N ILE A 56 -1.85 3.58 1.34
CA ILE A 56 -0.96 3.51 0.18
C ILE A 56 -1.43 2.36 -0.71
N PHE A 57 -1.60 2.61 -2.01
CA PHE A 57 -1.95 1.61 -3.00
C PHE A 57 -0.73 1.35 -3.88
N PHE A 58 -0.08 0.21 -3.71
CA PHE A 58 1.00 -0.25 -4.59
C PHE A 58 0.40 -0.88 -5.84
N CYS A 59 0.42 -0.13 -6.94
CA CYS A 59 -0.24 -0.52 -8.18
C CYS A 59 0.72 -1.16 -9.18
N SER A 60 0.24 -2.19 -9.87
CA SER A 60 0.90 -2.75 -11.06
C SER A 60 0.83 -1.75 -12.20
N GLY A 61 1.95 -1.55 -12.90
CA GLY A 61 2.02 -0.65 -14.06
C GLY A 61 1.03 -1.04 -15.17
N ARG A 62 0.91 -2.33 -15.49
CA ARG A 62 -0.03 -2.82 -16.50
C ARG A 62 -1.49 -2.46 -16.17
N LYS A 63 -1.90 -2.60 -14.90
CA LYS A 63 -3.25 -2.24 -14.47
C LYS A 63 -3.43 -0.72 -14.38
N ALA A 64 -2.40 0.01 -13.95
CA ALA A 64 -2.42 1.46 -13.91
C ALA A 64 -2.60 2.09 -15.31
N GLU A 65 -2.04 1.47 -16.36
CA GLU A 65 -2.26 1.88 -17.75
C GLU A 65 -3.66 1.54 -18.27
N MET A 66 -4.23 0.39 -17.86
CA MET A 66 -5.60 0.02 -18.22
C MET A 66 -6.66 0.87 -17.51
N TYR A 67 -6.38 1.29 -16.27
CA TYR A 67 -7.32 2.02 -15.41
C TYR A 67 -6.73 3.34 -14.87
N PRO A 68 -6.32 4.28 -15.74
CA PRO A 68 -5.68 5.54 -15.32
C PRO A 68 -6.63 6.44 -14.51
N GLU A 69 -7.94 6.31 -14.72
CA GLU A 69 -8.98 6.98 -13.94
C GLU A 69 -9.00 6.53 -12.47
N LEU A 70 -8.78 5.24 -12.18
CA LEU A 70 -8.69 4.76 -10.81
C LEU A 70 -7.44 5.30 -10.12
N ILE A 71 -6.31 5.41 -10.82
CA ILE A 71 -5.10 6.07 -10.28
C ILE A 71 -5.39 7.53 -9.91
N LYS A 72 -6.11 8.26 -10.77
CA LYS A 72 -6.53 9.65 -10.48
C LYS A 72 -7.45 9.70 -9.27
N MET A 73 -8.43 8.80 -9.19
CA MET A 73 -9.38 8.71 -8.08
C MET A 73 -8.67 8.45 -6.74
N ILE A 74 -7.76 7.47 -6.68
CA ILE A 74 -6.94 7.19 -5.49
C ILE A 74 -6.25 8.48 -4.99
N LYS A 75 -5.61 9.23 -5.91
CA LYS A 75 -4.93 10.48 -5.57
C LYS A 75 -5.89 11.60 -5.16
N GLN A 76 -7.04 11.73 -5.83
CA GLN A 76 -8.06 12.74 -5.53
C GLN A 76 -8.66 12.53 -4.13
N HIS A 77 -8.82 11.27 -3.70
CA HIS A 77 -9.24 10.93 -2.35
C HIS A 77 -8.10 11.07 -1.31
N GLY A 78 -6.92 11.57 -1.71
CA GLY A 78 -5.81 11.88 -0.80
C GLY A 78 -4.99 10.66 -0.35
N HIS A 79 -5.07 9.55 -1.07
CA HIS A 79 -4.23 8.38 -0.85
C HIS A 79 -2.92 8.48 -1.66
N VAL A 80 -1.95 7.64 -1.32
CA VAL A 80 -0.66 7.57 -2.03
C VAL A 80 -0.68 6.40 -3.01
N VAL A 81 -0.13 6.60 -4.21
CA VAL A 81 0.10 5.53 -5.18
C VAL A 81 1.59 5.15 -5.15
N GLY A 82 1.85 3.88 -4.83
CA GLY A 82 3.17 3.25 -4.91
C GLY A 82 3.31 2.39 -6.16
N ASN A 83 4.55 2.00 -6.48
CA ASN A 83 4.86 1.14 -7.61
C ASN A 83 4.94 -0.33 -7.15
N HIS A 84 4.24 -1.23 -7.84
CA HIS A 84 4.25 -2.69 -7.61
C HIS A 84 4.72 -3.47 -8.85
N CYS A 85 5.82 -3.01 -9.44
CA CYS A 85 6.34 -3.47 -10.73
C CYS A 85 5.32 -3.29 -11.88
N TYR A 86 5.74 -3.60 -13.11
CA TYR A 86 4.85 -3.46 -14.26
C TYR A 86 3.88 -4.63 -14.40
N ASN A 87 4.41 -5.85 -14.36
CA ASN A 87 3.72 -7.11 -14.62
C ASN A 87 3.96 -8.15 -13.51
N HIS A 88 4.25 -7.68 -12.28
CA HIS A 88 4.48 -8.53 -11.11
C HIS A 88 5.71 -9.46 -11.26
N LEU A 89 6.74 -8.96 -11.95
CA LEU A 89 8.07 -9.55 -12.09
C LEU A 89 9.12 -8.76 -11.31
#